data_AF-A0A0A8ENY0-F1
#
_entry.id   AF-A0A0A8ENY0-F1
#
_cell.length_a   1.000
_cell.length_b   1.000
_cell.length_c   1.000
_cell.angle_alpha   90.00
_cell.angle_beta   90.00
_cell.angle_gamma   90.00
#
_symmetry.space_group_name_H-M   'P 1'
#
loop_
_entity.id
_entity.type
_entity.pdbx_description
1 polymer ?
#
loop_
_entity_poly.entity_id
_entity_poly.type
_entity_poly.pdbx_seq_one_letter_code
_entity_poly.pdbx_strand_id
1 'polypeptide(L)'
;MARLEVPYDRQWLSLPTHLPNGRPTLISEGRLVEPLKSHRRVAERVRQHYDRSAHWKAVQTALEPVLDRFGTTDRTADIAEASAYALLALLGWQGEVVRSSDLSARAGRSQRLADLAAAVGSGAYLCGTGGMRYLDAEPFAVLGIAIVPFRLPDASMSGIWGSAREVSALWALATIGPERLADELRVSGPHDGRCPGLRCAEAM
;
A
#
# COMPACT_ATOMS: atom_id res chain seq x y z
N MET A 1 -12.72 15.88 -19.15
CA MET A 1 -12.53 16.60 -17.87
C MET A 1 -13.15 15.74 -16.79
N ALA A 2 -12.35 15.07 -15.97
CA ALA A 2 -12.92 14.36 -14.84
C ALA A 2 -13.44 15.41 -13.85
N ARG A 3 -14.76 15.46 -13.66
CA ARG A 3 -15.36 16.19 -12.56
C ARG A 3 -14.99 15.41 -11.31
N LEU A 4 -14.16 16.00 -10.43
CA LEU A 4 -13.87 15.42 -9.10
C LEU A 4 -15.15 15.13 -8.30
N GLU A 5 -16.26 15.77 -8.70
CA GLU A 5 -17.63 15.62 -8.20
C GLU A 5 -18.29 14.27 -8.55
N VAL A 6 -17.75 13.47 -9.50
CA VAL A 6 -18.36 12.20 -9.93
C VAL A 6 -17.37 11.03 -9.73
N PRO A 7 -17.41 10.34 -8.56
CA PRO A 7 -16.52 9.21 -8.25
C PRO A 7 -16.65 7.98 -9.18
N TYR A 8 -17.65 7.96 -10.05
CA TYR A 8 -18.01 6.82 -10.88
C TYR A 8 -17.35 6.80 -12.27
N ASP A 9 -16.75 7.91 -12.72
CA ASP A 9 -15.99 7.94 -13.98
C ASP A 9 -14.58 7.38 -13.75
N ARG A 10 -14.53 6.08 -13.41
CA ARG A 10 -13.33 5.39 -12.95
C ARG A 10 -12.45 5.03 -14.14
N GLN A 11 -11.33 5.72 -14.30
CA GLN A 11 -10.30 5.33 -15.23
C GLN A 11 -9.14 4.63 -14.50
N TRP A 12 -8.86 3.39 -14.89
CA TRP A 12 -7.69 2.67 -14.39
C TRP A 12 -6.39 3.26 -14.95
N LEU A 13 -5.42 3.51 -14.07
CA LEU A 13 -4.02 3.74 -14.45
C LEU A 13 -3.35 2.37 -14.59
N SER A 14 -3.00 1.99 -15.80
CA SER A 14 -2.43 0.68 -16.12
C SER A 14 -1.02 0.81 -16.67
N LEU A 15 -0.12 -0.03 -16.17
CA LEU A 15 1.23 -0.21 -16.67
C LEU A 15 1.31 -1.52 -17.44
N PRO A 16 1.55 -1.51 -18.75
CA PRO A 16 1.80 -2.72 -19.51
C PRO A 16 3.05 -3.42 -18.98
N THR A 17 2.92 -4.69 -18.58
CA THR A 17 4.00 -5.48 -17.99
C THR A 17 4.19 -6.79 -18.75
N HIS A 18 5.41 -7.01 -19.23
CA HIS A 18 5.88 -8.28 -19.78
C HIS A 18 6.35 -9.21 -18.65
N LEU A 19 5.94 -10.46 -18.70
CA LEU A 19 6.31 -11.52 -17.77
C LEU A 19 7.24 -12.51 -18.47
N PRO A 20 8.58 -12.44 -18.27
CA PRO A 20 9.54 -13.21 -19.04
C PRO A 20 9.34 -14.73 -19.01
N ASN A 21 8.75 -15.25 -17.94
CA ASN A 21 8.49 -16.67 -17.70
C ASN A 21 6.98 -16.97 -17.68
N GLY A 22 6.12 -16.06 -18.14
CA GLY A 22 4.68 -16.18 -18.03
C GLY A 22 4.18 -16.15 -16.57
N ARG A 23 3.20 -16.99 -16.24
CA ARG A 23 2.59 -17.03 -14.89
C ARG A 23 3.60 -17.28 -13.74
N PRO A 24 4.64 -18.11 -13.90
CA PRO A 24 5.71 -18.28 -12.90
C PRO A 24 6.63 -17.08 -12.66
N THR A 25 6.59 -16.02 -13.47
CA THR A 25 7.45 -14.83 -13.27
C THR A 25 7.31 -14.27 -11.87
N LEU A 26 8.46 -14.05 -11.19
CA LEU A 26 8.47 -13.39 -9.89
C LEU A 26 8.01 -11.94 -10.04
N ILE A 27 7.35 -11.40 -9.01
CA ILE A 27 6.89 -10.00 -9.01
C ILE A 27 8.05 -9.03 -9.31
N SER A 28 9.23 -9.30 -8.75
CA SER A 28 10.46 -8.52 -8.95
C SER A 28 11.04 -8.58 -10.36
N GLU A 29 10.60 -9.54 -11.18
CA GLU A 29 11.11 -9.78 -12.54
C GLU A 29 10.18 -9.24 -13.63
N GLY A 30 8.96 -8.80 -13.28
CA GLY A 30 8.04 -8.20 -14.24
C GLY A 30 8.60 -6.91 -14.83
N ARG A 31 8.57 -6.79 -16.16
CA ARG A 31 9.19 -5.66 -16.89
C ARG A 31 8.15 -4.78 -17.56
N LEU A 32 8.29 -3.48 -17.47
CA LEU A 32 7.48 -2.52 -18.20
C LEU A 32 7.67 -2.69 -19.71
N VAL A 33 6.57 -2.73 -20.44
CA VAL A 33 6.59 -2.59 -21.90
C VAL A 33 6.69 -1.09 -22.21
N GLU A 34 7.80 -0.68 -22.82
CA GLU A 34 8.10 0.70 -23.21
C GLU A 34 8.00 1.71 -22.02
N PRO A 35 8.98 1.70 -21.09
CA PRO A 35 8.95 2.51 -19.86
C PRO A 35 8.66 4.00 -20.09
N LEU A 36 9.26 4.60 -21.12
CA LEU A 36 9.07 6.01 -21.45
C LEU A 36 7.65 6.33 -21.94
N LYS A 37 6.97 5.40 -22.63
CA LYS A 37 5.57 5.60 -23.01
C LYS A 37 4.65 5.45 -21.80
N SER A 38 4.96 4.52 -20.90
CA SER A 38 4.24 4.35 -19.63
C SER A 38 4.36 5.60 -18.76
N HIS A 39 5.56 6.17 -18.63
CA HIS A 39 5.82 7.45 -17.97
C HIS A 39 4.90 8.56 -18.51
N ARG A 40 4.94 8.81 -19.83
CA ARG A 40 4.14 9.87 -20.47
C ARG A 40 2.64 9.65 -20.21
N ARG A 41 2.16 8.41 -20.39
CA ARG A 41 0.76 8.05 -20.16
C ARG A 41 0.32 8.32 -18.72
N VAL A 42 1.12 7.95 -17.73
CA VAL A 42 0.80 8.21 -16.32
C VAL A 42 0.78 9.71 -16.06
N ALA A 43 1.82 10.44 -16.45
CA ALA A 43 1.91 11.89 -16.26
C ALA A 43 0.74 12.64 -16.91
N GLU A 44 0.41 12.31 -18.16
CA GLU A 44 -0.70 12.93 -18.90
C GLU A 44 -2.05 12.60 -18.26
N ARG A 45 -2.29 11.34 -17.88
CA ARG A 45 -3.58 10.95 -17.27
C ARG A 45 -3.79 11.63 -15.92
N VAL A 46 -2.77 11.63 -15.06
CA VAL A 46 -2.85 12.30 -13.75
C VAL A 46 -3.08 13.80 -13.93
N ARG A 47 -2.34 14.44 -14.85
CA ARG A 47 -2.55 15.86 -15.17
C ARG A 47 -3.98 16.13 -15.66
N GLN A 48 -4.46 15.39 -16.67
CA GLN A 48 -5.81 15.57 -17.23
C GLN A 48 -6.94 15.40 -16.21
N HIS A 49 -6.72 14.62 -15.15
CA HIS A 49 -7.73 14.36 -14.12
C HIS A 49 -7.64 15.32 -12.93
N TYR A 50 -6.44 15.77 -12.56
CA TYR A 50 -6.22 16.46 -11.29
C TYR A 50 -5.62 17.88 -11.43
N ASP A 51 -5.29 18.36 -12.62
CA ASP A 51 -4.65 19.68 -12.81
C ASP A 51 -5.46 20.87 -12.33
N ARG A 52 -6.79 20.72 -12.29
CA ARG A 52 -7.74 21.73 -11.78
C ARG A 52 -8.16 21.53 -10.33
N SER A 53 -7.58 20.54 -9.63
CA SER A 53 -7.85 20.33 -8.22
C SER A 53 -7.21 21.43 -7.36
N ALA A 54 -7.83 21.75 -6.23
CA ALA A 54 -7.31 22.73 -5.27
C ALA A 54 -5.91 22.34 -4.74
N HIS A 55 -5.60 21.03 -4.73
CA HIS A 55 -4.35 20.48 -4.23
C HIS A 55 -3.45 19.90 -5.33
N TRP A 56 -3.57 20.39 -6.57
CA TRP A 56 -2.77 19.88 -7.70
C TRP A 56 -1.26 19.90 -7.42
N LYS A 57 -0.74 20.94 -6.77
CA LYS A 57 0.69 21.01 -6.42
C LYS A 57 1.12 19.85 -5.52
N ALA A 58 0.28 19.45 -4.57
CA ALA A 58 0.55 18.30 -3.70
C ALA A 58 0.53 16.98 -4.48
N VAL A 59 -0.40 16.83 -5.42
CA VAL A 59 -0.45 15.68 -6.34
C VAL A 59 0.82 15.61 -7.20
N GLN A 60 1.27 16.73 -7.76
CA GLN A 60 2.51 16.79 -8.54
C GLN A 60 3.72 16.36 -7.71
N THR A 61 3.87 16.94 -6.51
CA THR A 61 5.00 16.63 -5.62
C THR A 61 5.00 15.17 -5.19
N ALA A 62 3.84 14.58 -4.90
CA ALA A 62 3.75 13.15 -4.56
C ALA A 62 4.09 12.24 -5.76
N LEU A 63 3.75 12.67 -6.98
CA LEU A 63 3.93 11.86 -8.18
C LEU A 63 5.36 11.93 -8.76
N GLU A 64 6.06 13.04 -8.56
CA GLU A 64 7.42 13.30 -9.06
C GLU A 64 8.40 12.12 -8.85
N PRO A 65 8.63 11.59 -7.63
CA PRO A 65 9.55 10.47 -7.43
C PRO A 65 9.12 9.18 -8.16
N VAL A 66 7.83 9.00 -8.43
CA VAL A 66 7.33 7.85 -9.19
C VAL A 66 7.63 8.03 -10.68
N LEU A 67 7.47 9.24 -11.21
CA LEU A 67 7.76 9.57 -12.60
C LEU A 67 9.26 9.44 -12.90
N ASP A 68 10.11 9.97 -12.02
CA ASP A 68 11.57 9.85 -12.14
C ASP A 68 12.00 8.38 -12.19
N ARG A 69 11.30 7.50 -11.46
CA ARG A 69 11.63 6.08 -11.44
C ARG A 69 11.51 5.44 -12.83
N PHE A 70 10.55 5.83 -13.66
CA PHE A 70 10.44 5.30 -15.03
C PHE A 70 11.67 5.56 -15.91
N GLY A 71 12.48 6.57 -15.60
CA GLY A 71 13.73 6.88 -16.32
C GLY A 71 14.93 6.01 -15.90
N THR A 72 14.81 5.25 -14.81
CA THR A 72 15.95 4.56 -14.17
C THR A 72 15.79 3.05 -14.08
N THR A 73 14.62 2.52 -14.44
CA THR A 73 14.34 1.08 -14.35
C THR A 73 13.27 0.67 -15.35
N ASP A 74 13.35 -0.58 -15.79
CA ASP A 74 12.30 -1.25 -16.54
C ASP A 74 11.48 -2.21 -15.66
N ARG A 75 11.75 -2.30 -14.35
CA ARG A 75 11.04 -3.21 -13.45
C ARG A 75 9.71 -2.60 -12.99
N THR A 76 8.62 -3.35 -13.12
CA THR A 76 7.30 -2.90 -12.65
C THR A 76 7.24 -2.81 -11.13
N ALA A 77 7.91 -3.72 -10.42
CA ALA A 77 7.99 -3.72 -8.96
C ALA A 77 8.58 -2.41 -8.41
N ASP A 78 9.61 -1.87 -9.06
CA ASP A 78 10.25 -0.63 -8.65
C ASP A 78 9.31 0.59 -8.75
N ILE A 79 8.41 0.63 -9.76
CA ILE A 79 7.41 1.70 -9.88
C ILE A 79 6.33 1.57 -8.79
N ALA A 80 5.89 0.34 -8.54
CA ALA A 80 4.92 0.07 -7.47
C ALA A 80 5.50 0.44 -6.09
N GLU A 81 6.75 0.08 -5.84
CA GLU A 81 7.49 0.45 -4.63
C GLU A 81 7.65 1.96 -4.51
N ALA A 82 8.08 2.67 -5.57
CA ALA A 82 8.17 4.13 -5.56
C ALA A 82 6.82 4.80 -5.25
N SER A 83 5.71 4.24 -5.78
CA SER A 83 4.36 4.72 -5.50
C SER A 83 3.95 4.52 -4.04
N ALA A 84 4.32 3.38 -3.45
CA ALA A 84 4.08 3.12 -2.04
C ALA A 84 4.90 4.06 -1.14
N TYR A 85 6.19 4.27 -1.43
CA TYR A 85 7.02 5.21 -0.71
C TYR A 85 6.51 6.65 -0.80
N ALA A 86 6.04 7.09 -1.97
CA ALA A 86 5.44 8.41 -2.13
C ALA A 86 4.23 8.60 -1.21
N LEU A 87 3.37 7.58 -1.10
CA LEU A 87 2.24 7.62 -0.17
C LEU A 87 2.70 7.61 1.29
N LEU A 88 3.66 6.77 1.67
CA LEU A 88 4.18 6.75 3.04
C LEU A 88 4.83 8.07 3.45
N ALA A 89 5.59 8.70 2.53
CA ALA A 89 6.20 10.01 2.73
C ALA A 89 5.14 11.10 2.93
N LEU A 90 4.06 11.08 2.13
CA LEU A 90 2.92 12.00 2.27
C LEU A 90 2.28 11.92 3.67
N LEU A 91 2.25 10.72 4.26
CA LEU A 91 1.69 10.48 5.60
C LEU A 91 2.67 10.82 6.73
N GLY A 92 3.92 11.12 6.40
CA GLY A 92 5.00 11.26 7.37
C GLY A 92 5.27 9.96 8.13
N TRP A 93 5.06 8.80 7.50
CA TRP A 93 5.27 7.50 8.13
C TRP A 93 6.76 7.27 8.42
N GLN A 94 7.08 6.86 9.64
CA GLN A 94 8.46 6.75 10.16
C GLN A 94 8.96 5.30 10.30
N GLY A 95 8.21 4.32 9.78
CA GLY A 95 8.60 2.92 9.88
C GLY A 95 9.67 2.52 8.87
N GLU A 96 10.09 1.26 8.95
CA GLU A 96 11.05 0.67 8.03
C GLU A 96 10.34 -0.16 6.96
N VAL A 97 10.71 0.04 5.70
CA VAL A 97 10.27 -0.81 4.59
C VAL A 97 11.37 -1.81 4.26
N VAL A 98 11.05 -3.09 4.38
CA VAL A 98 11.97 -4.19 4.05
C VAL A 98 11.39 -5.01 2.91
N ARG A 99 12.23 -5.38 1.94
CA ARG A 99 11.80 -6.25 0.85
C ARG A 99 11.78 -7.70 1.31
N SER A 100 10.66 -8.38 1.08
CA SER A 100 10.54 -9.80 1.43
C SER A 100 11.49 -10.74 0.66
N SER A 101 12.12 -10.27 -0.42
CA SER A 101 13.15 -11.00 -1.17
C SER A 101 14.49 -11.02 -0.45
N ASP A 102 14.72 -10.05 0.45
CA ASP A 102 16.00 -9.87 1.13
C ASP A 102 16.02 -10.66 2.45
N LEU A 103 14.88 -11.26 2.81
CA LEU A 103 14.68 -12.07 4.00
C LEU A 103 14.55 -13.55 3.61
N SER A 104 15.18 -14.42 4.42
CA SER A 104 15.00 -15.86 4.29
C SER A 104 13.65 -16.25 4.89
N ALA A 105 12.88 -17.04 4.15
CA ALA A 105 11.60 -17.56 4.61
C ALA A 105 11.33 -18.92 3.96
N ARG A 106 10.68 -19.80 4.72
CA ARG A 106 10.29 -21.13 4.23
C ARG A 106 9.25 -21.00 3.10
N ALA A 107 9.18 -22.03 2.27
CA ALA A 107 8.10 -22.18 1.31
C ALA A 107 6.77 -22.47 2.05
N GLY A 108 5.65 -22.15 1.40
CA GLY A 108 4.32 -22.26 1.98
C GLY A 108 3.72 -20.89 2.28
N ARG A 109 2.41 -20.72 2.04
CA ARG A 109 1.77 -19.40 2.07
C ARG A 109 1.82 -18.78 3.47
N SER A 110 1.41 -19.53 4.48
CA SER A 110 1.35 -19.05 5.88
C SER A 110 2.73 -19.08 6.54
N GLN A 111 3.52 -20.14 6.32
CA GLN A 111 4.89 -20.25 6.85
C GLN A 111 5.77 -19.10 6.37
N ARG A 112 5.70 -18.76 5.07
CA ARG A 112 6.46 -17.62 4.53
C ARG A 112 6.08 -16.32 5.24
N LEU A 113 4.78 -16.07 5.45
CA LEU A 113 4.32 -14.84 6.10
C LEU A 113 4.73 -14.78 7.58
N ALA A 114 4.65 -15.90 8.30
CA ALA A 114 5.08 -15.99 9.69
C ALA A 114 6.59 -15.77 9.83
N ASP A 115 7.40 -16.38 8.94
CA ASP A 115 8.87 -16.21 8.93
C ASP A 115 9.26 -14.76 8.62
N LEU A 116 8.60 -14.13 7.65
CA LEU A 116 8.86 -12.72 7.32
C LEU A 116 8.50 -11.79 8.48
N ALA A 117 7.38 -12.04 9.15
CA ALA A 117 6.98 -11.26 10.33
C ALA A 117 7.98 -11.45 11.49
N ALA A 118 8.44 -12.67 11.72
CA ALA A 118 9.48 -12.96 12.72
C ALA A 118 10.83 -12.29 12.37
N ALA A 119 11.23 -12.33 11.10
CA ALA A 119 12.50 -11.77 10.64
C ALA A 119 12.61 -10.25 10.85
N VAL A 120 11.48 -9.53 10.86
CA VAL A 120 11.44 -8.10 11.19
C VAL A 120 11.13 -7.82 12.66
N GLY A 121 11.11 -8.86 13.51
CA GLY A 121 10.84 -8.74 14.94
C GLY A 121 9.40 -8.37 15.29
N SER A 122 8.44 -8.61 14.39
CA SER A 122 7.04 -8.24 14.64
C SER A 122 6.34 -9.22 15.57
N GLY A 123 5.64 -8.70 16.59
CA GLY A 123 4.71 -9.47 17.41
C GLY A 123 3.32 -9.64 16.77
N ALA A 124 3.07 -8.99 15.61
CA ALA A 124 1.77 -9.05 14.95
C ALA A 124 1.89 -9.08 13.41
N TYR A 125 1.00 -9.83 12.77
CA TYR A 125 0.81 -9.83 11.33
C TYR A 125 -0.55 -9.22 10.98
N LEU A 126 -0.53 -8.05 10.35
CA LEU A 126 -1.74 -7.38 9.88
C LEU A 126 -2.24 -8.05 8.58
N CYS A 127 -3.45 -8.60 8.62
CA CYS A 127 -4.04 -9.34 7.50
C CYS A 127 -5.37 -8.74 7.06
N GLY A 128 -5.54 -8.48 5.76
CA GLY A 128 -6.85 -8.10 5.22
C GLY A 128 -7.90 -9.21 5.41
N THR A 129 -9.17 -8.82 5.60
CA THR A 129 -10.29 -9.76 5.84
C THR A 129 -10.41 -10.86 4.78
N GLY A 130 -10.05 -10.58 3.53
CA GLY A 130 -10.04 -11.57 2.45
C GLY A 130 -8.97 -12.66 2.62
N GLY A 131 -7.78 -12.30 3.11
CA GLY A 131 -6.65 -13.21 3.32
C GLY A 131 -6.84 -14.13 4.52
N MET A 132 -7.54 -13.65 5.56
CA MET A 132 -7.88 -14.42 6.76
C MET A 132 -8.58 -15.75 6.47
N ARG A 133 -9.31 -15.86 5.35
CA ARG A 133 -10.02 -17.08 4.96
C ARG A 133 -9.10 -18.24 4.57
N TYR A 134 -7.82 -17.97 4.30
CA TYR A 134 -6.87 -18.96 3.77
C TYR A 134 -5.58 -19.02 4.57
N LEU A 135 -5.52 -18.28 5.68
CA LEU A 135 -4.33 -18.14 6.50
C LEU A 135 -4.37 -19.21 7.59
N ASP A 136 -3.29 -19.98 7.68
CA ASP A 136 -3.10 -20.97 8.74
C ASP A 136 -2.45 -20.27 9.94
N ALA A 137 -3.12 -20.34 11.08
CA ALA A 137 -2.68 -19.64 12.30
C ALA A 137 -1.54 -20.36 13.01
N GLU A 138 -1.35 -21.66 12.79
CA GLU A 138 -0.38 -22.46 13.53
C GLU A 138 1.08 -21.96 13.37
N PRO A 139 1.58 -21.64 12.14
CA PRO A 139 2.93 -21.10 11.98
C PRO A 139 3.19 -19.78 12.71
N PHE A 140 2.15 -18.93 12.84
CA PHE A 140 2.25 -17.66 13.56
C PHE A 140 2.25 -17.88 15.06
N ALA A 141 1.36 -18.75 15.56
CA ALA A 141 1.26 -19.08 16.98
C ALA A 141 2.56 -19.69 17.53
N VAL A 142 3.21 -20.57 16.78
CA VAL A 142 4.52 -21.17 17.14
C VAL A 142 5.60 -20.10 17.31
N LEU A 143 5.54 -19.01 16.54
CA LEU A 143 6.50 -17.91 16.60
C LEU A 143 6.05 -16.77 17.54
N GLY A 144 4.93 -16.93 18.27
CA GLY A 144 4.41 -15.91 19.17
C GLY A 144 3.85 -14.67 18.45
N ILE A 145 3.39 -14.81 17.21
CA ILE A 145 2.91 -13.71 16.38
C ILE A 145 1.38 -13.70 16.34
N ALA A 146 0.77 -12.60 16.75
CA ALA A 146 -0.68 -12.42 16.69
C ALA A 146 -1.14 -12.08 15.26
N ILE A 147 -2.19 -12.73 14.77
CA ILE A 147 -2.82 -12.34 13.51
C ILE A 147 -3.87 -11.27 13.80
N VAL A 148 -3.67 -10.07 13.26
CA VAL A 148 -4.55 -8.93 13.47
C VAL A 148 -5.35 -8.65 12.19
N PRO A 149 -6.69 -8.70 12.22
CA PRO A 149 -7.47 -8.39 11.05
C PRO A 149 -7.44 -6.89 10.77
N PHE A 150 -7.00 -6.50 9.57
CA PHE A 150 -7.18 -5.15 9.05
C PHE A 150 -8.65 -4.95 8.70
N ARG A 151 -9.31 -4.08 9.47
CA ARG A 151 -10.67 -3.64 9.20
C ARG A 151 -10.58 -2.18 8.78
N LEU A 152 -11.13 -1.90 7.60
CA LEU A 152 -11.43 -0.51 7.25
C LEU A 152 -12.41 0.04 8.30
N PRO A 153 -12.29 1.31 8.68
CA PRO A 153 -13.34 2.02 9.40
C PRO A 153 -14.69 1.79 8.71
N ASP A 154 -15.76 1.77 9.51
CA ASP A 154 -17.10 1.58 8.97
C ASP A 154 -17.38 2.60 7.86
N ALA A 155 -18.06 2.18 6.79
CA ALA A 155 -18.48 3.08 5.70
C ALA A 155 -19.50 4.13 6.18
N SER A 156 -20.09 3.94 7.37
CA SER A 156 -20.85 4.97 8.08
C SER A 156 -19.98 6.15 8.58
N MET A 157 -18.65 6.00 8.62
CA MET A 157 -17.72 7.08 8.91
C MET A 157 -17.65 8.05 7.73
N SER A 158 -17.85 9.34 8.03
CA SER A 158 -17.72 10.44 7.08
C SER A 158 -16.30 10.58 6.54
N GLY A 159 -16.13 11.30 5.42
CA GLY A 159 -14.81 11.63 4.87
C GLY A 159 -14.35 10.64 3.81
N ILE A 160 -13.06 10.30 3.80
CA ILE A 160 -12.47 9.44 2.75
C ILE A 160 -12.93 7.98 2.84
N TRP A 161 -13.38 7.54 4.02
CA TRP A 161 -13.72 6.14 4.28
C TRP A 161 -15.03 5.70 3.64
N GLY A 162 -16.00 6.61 3.51
CA GLY A 162 -17.27 6.34 2.83
C GLY A 162 -17.08 5.98 1.35
N SER A 163 -16.03 6.48 0.70
CA SER A 163 -15.71 6.22 -0.71
C SER A 163 -14.39 5.47 -0.92
N ALA A 164 -13.69 5.04 0.14
CA ALA A 164 -12.34 4.45 0.06
C ALA A 164 -12.25 3.18 -0.80
N ARG A 165 -13.36 2.49 -1.03
CA ARG A 165 -13.43 1.32 -1.93
C ARG A 165 -13.49 1.69 -3.41
N GLU A 166 -13.78 2.96 -3.70
CA GLU A 166 -14.14 3.46 -5.01
C GLU A 166 -13.13 4.48 -5.56
N VAL A 167 -12.39 5.13 -4.67
CA VAL A 167 -11.47 6.21 -4.99
C VAL A 167 -10.02 5.84 -4.66
N SER A 168 -9.08 6.46 -5.38
CA SER A 168 -7.65 6.29 -5.14
C SER A 168 -7.13 7.27 -4.09
N ALA A 169 -5.97 6.97 -3.50
CA ALA A 169 -5.26 7.93 -2.65
C ALA A 169 -4.93 9.25 -3.38
N LEU A 170 -4.71 9.21 -4.71
CA LEU A 170 -4.53 10.42 -5.53
C LEU A 170 -5.78 11.30 -5.56
N TRP A 171 -6.98 10.69 -5.65
CA TRP A 171 -8.23 11.44 -5.60
C TRP A 171 -8.45 12.08 -4.23
N ALA A 172 -8.16 11.33 -3.15
CA ALA A 172 -8.25 11.87 -1.80
C ALA A 172 -7.28 13.04 -1.62
N LEU A 173 -6.02 12.88 -2.02
CA LEU A 173 -5.01 13.95 -1.98
C LEU A 173 -5.46 15.19 -2.78
N ALA A 174 -5.98 15.00 -3.99
CA ALA A 174 -6.45 16.08 -4.84
C ALA A 174 -7.66 16.84 -4.25
N THR A 175 -8.53 16.13 -3.53
CA THR A 175 -9.81 16.66 -3.04
C THR A 175 -9.70 17.30 -1.66
N ILE A 176 -9.00 16.65 -0.72
CA ILE A 176 -8.95 17.09 0.69
C ILE A 176 -7.56 17.57 1.13
N GLY A 177 -6.54 17.40 0.29
CA GLY A 177 -5.18 17.85 0.58
C GLY A 177 -4.38 16.89 1.48
N PRO A 178 -3.06 17.13 1.60
CA PRO A 178 -2.12 16.23 2.27
C PRO A 178 -2.37 16.12 3.78
N GLU A 179 -2.57 17.26 4.46
CA GLU A 179 -2.73 17.31 5.92
C GLU A 179 -3.98 16.55 6.36
N ARG A 180 -5.14 16.88 5.76
CA ARG A 180 -6.41 16.22 6.09
C ARG A 180 -6.41 14.74 5.72
N LEU A 181 -5.79 14.37 4.59
CA LEU A 181 -5.63 12.95 4.23
C LEU A 181 -4.82 12.19 5.29
N ALA A 182 -3.72 12.78 5.77
CA ALA A 182 -2.92 12.17 6.82
C ALA A 182 -3.71 12.03 8.13
N ASP A 183 -4.49 13.03 8.51
CA ASP A 183 -5.30 12.99 9.74
C ASP A 183 -6.40 11.92 9.67
N GLU A 184 -7.14 11.84 8.56
CA GLU A 184 -8.18 10.81 8.34
C GLU A 184 -7.60 9.38 8.38
N LEU A 185 -6.37 9.20 7.91
CA LEU A 185 -5.66 7.92 7.94
C LEU A 185 -5.10 7.57 9.34
N ARG A 186 -4.72 8.57 10.15
CA ARG A 186 -4.24 8.36 11.53
C ARG A 186 -5.35 8.00 12.51
N VAL A 187 -6.52 8.63 12.40
CA VAL A 187 -7.69 8.38 13.27
C VAL A 187 -8.22 6.95 13.14
N SER A 188 -7.84 6.26 12.07
CA SER A 188 -8.27 4.89 11.74
C SER A 188 -7.26 3.81 12.16
N GLY A 189 -6.17 4.19 12.81
CA GLY A 189 -5.27 3.24 13.47
C GLY A 189 -5.98 2.55 14.64
N PRO A 190 -5.64 1.29 14.97
CA PRO A 190 -6.29 0.59 16.08
C PRO A 190 -6.13 1.38 17.39
N HIS A 191 -7.23 1.95 17.87
CA HIS A 191 -7.42 2.23 19.28
C HIS A 191 -7.56 0.89 20.01
N ASP A 192 -6.44 0.26 20.33
CA ASP A 192 -6.34 -0.60 21.50
C ASP A 192 -4.87 -0.83 21.85
N GLY A 193 -4.34 0.05 22.70
CA GLY A 193 -3.11 -0.17 23.47
C GLY A 193 -3.26 -1.24 24.55
N ARG A 194 -4.00 -2.32 24.29
CA ARG A 194 -4.11 -3.48 25.18
C ARG A 194 -3.90 -4.73 24.36
N CYS A 195 -2.67 -5.24 24.40
CA CYS A 195 -2.44 -6.69 24.26
C CYS A 195 -3.21 -7.38 25.38
N PRO A 196 -4.28 -8.15 25.12
CA PRO A 196 -4.81 -9.06 26.12
C PRO A 196 -3.91 -10.29 26.09
N GLY A 197 -2.94 -10.41 27.02
CA GLY A 197 -2.33 -11.72 27.26
C GLY A 197 -0.92 -11.82 27.82
N LEU A 198 -0.12 -10.75 27.92
CA LEU A 198 1.17 -10.84 28.62
C LEU A 198 0.98 -10.51 30.10
N ARG A 199 0.62 -11.53 30.89
CA ARG A 199 0.86 -11.48 32.34
C ARG A 199 2.36 -11.44 32.55
N CYS A 200 2.87 -10.35 33.12
CA CYS A 200 4.18 -10.30 33.71
C CYS A 200 4.30 -11.45 34.72
N ALA A 201 5.16 -12.42 34.42
CA ALA A 201 5.72 -13.28 35.43
C ALA A 201 6.78 -12.42 36.16
N GLU A 202 6.37 -11.82 37.28
CA GLU A 202 7.33 -11.34 38.28
C GLU A 202 7.92 -12.59 38.95
N ALA A 203 9.23 -12.76 38.78
CA ALA A 203 10.02 -13.70 39.55
C ALA A 203 10.41 -13.03 40.87
N MET A 204 9.95 -13.61 41.97
CA MET A 204 10.63 -13.61 43.27
C MET A 204 10.49 -15.01 43.86
#